data_AF-X1TMC3-F1
#
_entry.id   AF-X1TMC3-F1
#
_cell.length_a   1.000
_cell.length_b   1.000
_cell.length_c   1.000
_cell.angle_alpha   90.00
_cell.angle_beta   90.00
_cell.angle_gamma   90.00
#
_symmetry.space_group_name_H-M   'P 1'
#
loop_
_entity.id
_entity.type
_entity.pdbx_description
1 polymer ?
#
loop_
_entity_poly.entity_id
_entity_poly.type
_entity_poly.pdbx_seq_one_letter_code
_entity_poly.pdbx_strand_id
1 'polypeptide(L)'
;VCSPSRATLLTGRNHIRAGVYSWISDRDQNSHLAEQELTLPEILKSYGYATAHFGKWHLGLPTSQRNKPTPSQHGFDYWFATGNNASPSHRNPVNFIRNGKPVGKIEGYACRIVVDEAISWLDEKRNPDKPFFLNIWFHEPHAPIAAPDEIVSQYGELKDPAAIYSGTIDNTDRAIARLLKKLEEIDSPENTLFVYSSDNGSYRADRVGALRGKKGSNFEGGLRVPGIFYWPGTIKKGHVEHEPAGLVDLLA
;
A
#
# COMPACT_ATOMS: atom_id res chain seq x y z
N VAL A 1 -2.54 -4.91 -12.92
CA VAL A 1 -1.85 -3.66 -12.51
C VAL A 1 -2.66 -2.95 -11.44
N CYS A 2 -2.03 -2.32 -10.45
CA CYS A 2 -2.60 -1.64 -9.27
C CYS A 2 -3.99 -2.14 -8.79
N SER A 3 -5.10 -1.60 -9.30
CA SER A 3 -6.46 -1.90 -8.84
C SER A 3 -6.76 -3.41 -8.81
N PRO A 4 -6.58 -4.18 -9.92
CA PRO A 4 -6.65 -5.64 -9.91
C PRO A 4 -5.92 -6.33 -8.75
N SER A 5 -4.65 -6.02 -8.53
CA SER A 5 -3.84 -6.69 -7.52
C SER A 5 -4.32 -6.38 -6.10
N ARG A 6 -4.74 -5.14 -5.86
CA ARG A 6 -5.29 -4.66 -4.59
C ARG A 6 -6.64 -5.29 -4.27
N ALA A 7 -7.49 -5.44 -5.29
CA ALA A 7 -8.77 -6.12 -5.15
C ALA A 7 -8.54 -7.59 -4.80
N THR A 8 -7.63 -8.26 -5.51
CA THR A 8 -7.27 -9.66 -5.22
C THR A 8 -6.69 -9.83 -3.82
N LEU A 9 -5.81 -8.93 -3.38
CA LEU A 9 -5.26 -8.96 -2.01
C LEU A 9 -6.36 -8.87 -0.95
N LEU A 10 -7.30 -7.92 -1.10
CA LEU A 10 -8.34 -7.73 -0.09
C LEU A 10 -9.42 -8.79 -0.10
N THR A 11 -9.62 -9.52 -1.21
CA THR A 11 -10.76 -10.43 -1.37
C THR A 11 -10.38 -11.90 -1.49
N GLY A 12 -9.10 -12.23 -1.68
CA GLY A 12 -8.68 -13.59 -2.01
C GLY A 12 -9.27 -14.11 -3.33
N ARG A 13 -9.78 -13.22 -4.19
CA ARG A 13 -10.49 -13.57 -5.42
C ARG A 13 -9.85 -12.95 -6.64
N ASN A 14 -10.11 -13.56 -7.79
CA ASN A 14 -9.77 -12.94 -9.06
C ASN A 14 -10.49 -11.58 -9.19
N HIS A 15 -9.74 -10.52 -9.47
CA HIS A 15 -10.23 -9.15 -9.52
C HIS A 15 -11.46 -8.92 -10.42
N ILE A 16 -11.60 -9.68 -11.51
CA ILE A 16 -12.76 -9.59 -12.42
C ILE A 16 -14.05 -9.97 -11.68
N ARG A 17 -13.98 -10.94 -10.76
CA ARG A 17 -15.11 -11.35 -9.93
C ARG A 17 -15.42 -10.33 -8.83
N ALA A 18 -14.46 -9.48 -8.46
CA ALA A 18 -14.58 -8.46 -7.42
C ALA A 18 -14.99 -7.07 -7.96
N GLY A 19 -15.49 -6.98 -9.19
CA GLY A 19 -15.94 -5.72 -9.80
C GLY A 19 -14.82 -4.82 -10.35
N VAL A 20 -13.57 -5.30 -10.35
CA VAL A 20 -12.39 -4.54 -10.77
C VAL A 20 -11.82 -5.13 -12.07
N TYR A 21 -12.13 -4.51 -13.21
CA TYR A 21 -11.81 -5.05 -14.54
C TYR A 21 -10.48 -4.55 -15.13
N SER A 22 -9.98 -3.42 -14.65
CA SER A 22 -8.73 -2.79 -15.10
C SER A 22 -8.21 -1.83 -14.02
N TRP A 23 -7.14 -1.09 -14.31
CA TRP A 23 -6.75 0.04 -13.46
C TRP A 23 -7.88 1.09 -13.43
N ILE A 24 -8.20 1.56 -12.22
CA ILE A 24 -9.35 2.46 -12.02
C ILE A 24 -8.95 3.92 -12.26
N SER A 25 -9.77 4.64 -13.02
CA SER A 25 -9.76 6.10 -13.14
C SER A 25 -11.09 6.66 -12.62
N ASP A 26 -11.07 7.29 -11.45
CA ASP A 26 -12.29 7.86 -10.86
C ASP A 26 -12.87 9.05 -11.64
N ARG A 27 -12.12 9.61 -12.58
CA ARG A 27 -12.57 10.72 -13.44
C ARG A 27 -13.76 10.31 -14.32
N ASP A 28 -13.70 9.12 -14.89
CA ASP A 28 -14.56 8.69 -16.00
C ASP A 28 -15.17 7.29 -15.81
N GLN A 29 -14.68 6.49 -14.86
CA GLN A 29 -15.15 5.13 -14.65
C GLN A 29 -16.03 5.02 -13.41
N ASN A 30 -17.05 4.17 -13.47
CA ASN A 30 -17.84 3.77 -12.28
C ASN A 30 -17.29 2.52 -11.58
N SER A 31 -16.22 1.90 -12.09
CA SER A 31 -15.60 0.74 -11.46
C SER A 31 -15.10 1.05 -10.05
N HIS A 32 -15.32 0.09 -9.15
CA HIS A 32 -14.92 0.08 -7.75
C HIS A 32 -14.87 -1.37 -7.26
N LEU A 33 -14.21 -1.62 -6.12
CA LEU A 33 -14.34 -2.91 -5.43
C LEU A 33 -15.80 -3.09 -5.02
N ALA A 34 -16.42 -4.19 -5.46
CA ALA A 34 -17.84 -4.42 -5.22
C ALA A 34 -18.14 -4.55 -3.71
N GLU A 35 -19.19 -3.88 -3.23
CA GLU A 35 -19.60 -3.88 -1.80
C GLU A 35 -20.05 -5.26 -1.30
N GLN A 36 -20.45 -6.16 -2.19
CA GLN A 36 -20.85 -7.53 -1.85
C GLN A 36 -19.66 -8.48 -1.62
N GLU A 37 -18.44 -8.05 -1.94
CA GLU A 37 -17.24 -8.85 -1.70
C GLU A 37 -16.87 -8.77 -0.22
N LEU A 38 -16.67 -9.94 0.40
CA LEU A 38 -16.14 -10.01 1.76
C LEU A 38 -14.63 -9.75 1.72
N THR A 39 -14.16 -8.77 2.49
CA THR A 39 -12.76 -8.39 2.51
C THR A 39 -12.02 -8.83 3.77
N LEU A 40 -10.69 -8.98 3.67
CA LEU A 40 -9.79 -9.29 4.79
C LEU A 40 -10.04 -8.40 6.03
N PRO A 41 -10.09 -7.05 5.92
CA PRO A 41 -10.40 -6.20 7.07
C PRO A 41 -11.80 -6.45 7.65
N GLU A 42 -12.83 -6.75 6.85
CA GLU A 42 -14.16 -7.08 7.38
C GLU A 42 -14.16 -8.38 8.18
N ILE A 43 -13.44 -9.40 7.68
CA ILE A 43 -13.26 -10.66 8.40
C ILE A 43 -12.54 -10.40 9.72
N LEU A 44 -11.36 -9.76 9.69
CA LEU A 44 -10.58 -9.48 10.90
C LEU A 44 -11.37 -8.64 11.92
N LYS A 45 -12.15 -7.67 11.44
CA LYS A 45 -13.02 -6.86 12.30
C LYS A 45 -14.09 -7.70 13.00
N SER A 46 -14.66 -8.70 12.33
CA SER A 46 -15.60 -9.66 12.96
C SER A 46 -14.96 -10.48 14.10
N TYR A 47 -13.63 -10.66 14.06
CA TYR A 47 -12.82 -11.26 15.13
C TYR A 47 -12.27 -10.23 16.13
N GLY A 48 -12.75 -8.99 16.10
CA GLY A 48 -12.44 -7.97 17.10
C GLY A 48 -11.21 -7.12 16.79
N TYR A 49 -10.61 -7.24 15.60
CA TYR A 49 -9.48 -6.41 15.20
C TYR A 49 -9.91 -4.96 14.97
N ALA A 50 -9.08 -4.02 15.42
CA ALA A 50 -9.12 -2.63 14.95
C ALA A 50 -8.46 -2.54 13.58
N THR A 51 -9.10 -1.90 12.60
CA THR A 51 -8.64 -1.93 11.21
C THR A 51 -8.33 -0.53 10.68
N ALA A 52 -7.18 -0.37 10.04
CA ALA A 52 -6.79 0.92 9.48
C ALA A 52 -6.07 0.82 8.13
N HIS A 53 -6.37 1.75 7.22
CA HIS A 53 -5.74 1.85 5.90
C HIS A 53 -5.01 3.19 5.70
N PHE A 54 -3.78 3.13 5.19
CA PHE A 54 -2.98 4.32 4.91
C PHE A 54 -2.38 4.28 3.51
N GLY A 55 -2.43 5.40 2.79
CA GLY A 55 -1.77 5.57 1.50
C GLY A 55 -2.71 5.46 0.29
N LYS A 56 -2.25 4.80 -0.76
CA LYS A 56 -3.00 4.69 -2.02
C LYS A 56 -4.11 3.66 -1.89
N TRP A 57 -5.38 4.04 -2.10
CA TRP A 57 -6.50 3.09 -2.13
C TRP A 57 -6.66 2.40 -3.49
N HIS A 58 -6.97 3.17 -4.53
CA HIS A 58 -7.09 2.72 -5.92
C HIS A 58 -8.09 1.59 -6.21
N LEU A 59 -9.14 1.50 -5.39
CA LEU A 59 -10.28 0.59 -5.58
C LEU A 59 -11.60 1.34 -5.78
N GLY A 60 -11.50 2.59 -6.25
CA GLY A 60 -12.62 3.51 -6.40
C GLY A 60 -12.87 4.31 -5.13
N LEU A 61 -13.10 5.61 -5.27
CA LEU A 61 -13.59 6.50 -4.21
C LEU A 61 -14.75 7.35 -4.72
N PRO A 62 -15.67 7.78 -3.84
CA PRO A 62 -16.74 8.69 -4.22
C PRO A 62 -16.21 9.94 -4.90
N THR A 63 -16.93 10.40 -5.92
CA THR A 63 -16.68 11.66 -6.62
C THR A 63 -17.97 12.48 -6.64
N SER A 64 -17.90 13.74 -7.10
CA SER A 64 -19.10 14.56 -7.29
C SER A 64 -20.12 13.96 -8.28
N GLN A 65 -19.68 13.05 -9.16
CA GLN A 65 -20.51 12.46 -10.20
C GLN A 65 -20.91 11.00 -9.93
N ARG A 66 -20.20 10.31 -9.03
CA ARG A 66 -20.33 8.87 -8.84
C ARG A 66 -20.28 8.53 -7.37
N ASN A 67 -21.35 7.90 -6.90
CA ASN A 67 -21.40 7.32 -5.57
C ASN A 67 -20.68 5.96 -5.63
N LYS A 68 -19.58 5.84 -4.87
CA LYS A 68 -18.76 4.63 -4.77
C LYS A 68 -18.50 4.36 -3.29
N PRO A 69 -18.25 3.10 -2.89
CA PRO A 69 -17.86 2.81 -1.52
C PRO A 69 -16.53 3.49 -1.16
N THR A 70 -16.35 3.74 0.14
CA THR A 70 -15.09 4.17 0.74
C THR A 70 -14.42 2.98 1.43
N PRO A 71 -13.16 3.10 1.89
CA PRO A 71 -12.54 2.05 2.70
C PRO A 71 -13.37 1.64 3.93
N SER A 72 -14.20 2.53 4.48
CA SER A 72 -15.09 2.20 5.61
C SER A 72 -16.17 1.18 5.26
N GLN A 73 -16.66 1.15 4.02
CA GLN A 73 -17.57 0.11 3.53
C GLN A 73 -16.85 -1.22 3.25
N HIS A 74 -15.52 -1.24 3.31
CA HIS A 74 -14.69 -2.44 3.15
C HIS A 74 -13.90 -2.71 4.44
N GLY A 75 -14.58 -2.59 5.59
CA GLY A 75 -14.06 -3.01 6.88
C GLY A 75 -13.22 -2.01 7.65
N PHE A 76 -12.55 -1.04 7.01
CA PHE A 76 -11.60 -0.16 7.69
C PHE A 76 -12.26 0.86 8.65
N ASP A 77 -11.98 0.76 9.95
CA ASP A 77 -12.41 1.70 11.00
C ASP A 77 -11.80 3.09 10.81
N TYR A 78 -10.55 3.13 10.34
CA TYR A 78 -9.81 4.35 10.05
C TYR A 78 -9.19 4.29 8.67
N TRP A 79 -9.22 5.39 7.93
CA TRP A 79 -8.42 5.49 6.72
C TRP A 79 -7.94 6.91 6.44
N PHE A 80 -6.71 6.97 5.95
CA PHE A 80 -6.06 8.16 5.43
C PHE A 80 -5.46 7.83 4.08
N ALA A 81 -6.15 8.22 3.01
CA ALA A 81 -5.85 7.71 1.69
C ALA A 81 -6.00 8.72 0.57
N THR A 82 -5.37 8.41 -0.56
CA THR A 82 -5.66 9.03 -1.86
C THR A 82 -6.40 8.02 -2.75
N GLY A 83 -7.27 8.51 -3.64
CA GLY A 83 -7.98 7.64 -4.59
C GLY A 83 -7.04 6.95 -5.58
N ASN A 84 -6.01 7.65 -6.08
CA ASN A 84 -4.97 7.08 -6.92
C ASN A 84 -3.60 7.51 -6.39
N ASN A 85 -2.67 7.96 -7.23
CA ASN A 85 -1.34 8.37 -6.75
C ASN A 85 -1.40 9.68 -5.93
N ALA A 86 -0.37 9.92 -5.12
CA ALA A 86 -0.14 11.22 -4.50
C ALA A 86 0.07 12.28 -5.59
N SER A 87 -0.57 13.45 -5.44
CA SER A 87 -0.60 14.52 -6.44
C SER A 87 -0.28 15.87 -5.80
N PRO A 88 0.51 16.76 -6.43
CA PRO A 88 1.05 16.66 -7.80
C PRO A 88 2.23 15.70 -7.92
N SER A 89 2.83 15.29 -6.80
CA SER A 89 3.87 14.28 -6.72
C SER A 89 3.91 13.64 -5.34
N HIS A 90 4.89 12.75 -5.10
CA HIS A 90 5.18 12.28 -3.76
C HIS A 90 5.61 13.41 -2.81
N ARG A 91 6.08 14.56 -3.32
CA ARG A 91 6.38 15.75 -2.53
C ARG A 91 5.18 16.69 -2.48
N ASN A 92 4.85 17.13 -1.28
CA ASN A 92 3.83 18.11 -0.95
C ASN A 92 2.44 17.79 -1.54
N PRO A 93 1.90 16.58 -1.30
CA PRO A 93 0.63 16.17 -1.88
C PRO A 93 -0.57 16.97 -1.34
N VAL A 94 -1.61 17.09 -2.17
CA VAL A 94 -2.81 17.91 -1.89
C VAL A 94 -4.11 17.12 -1.83
N ASN A 95 -4.05 15.81 -2.10
CA ASN A 95 -5.22 14.98 -2.41
C ASN A 95 -5.50 13.87 -1.40
N PHE A 96 -4.94 13.96 -0.19
CA PHE A 96 -5.28 13.04 0.90
C PHE A 96 -6.67 13.33 1.47
N ILE A 97 -7.36 12.25 1.82
CA ILE A 97 -8.68 12.24 2.44
C ILE A 97 -8.56 11.41 3.73
N ARG A 98 -9.05 11.97 4.84
CA ARG A 98 -9.08 11.33 6.16
C ARG A 98 -10.53 11.05 6.53
N ASN A 99 -10.93 9.78 6.62
CA ASN A 99 -12.30 9.36 6.92
C ASN A 99 -13.38 10.17 6.17
N GLY A 100 -13.21 10.27 4.85
CA GLY A 100 -14.13 10.99 3.96
C GLY A 100 -13.95 12.51 3.88
N LYS A 101 -13.05 13.09 4.68
CA LYS A 101 -12.80 14.55 4.70
C LYS A 101 -11.49 14.90 4.01
N PRO A 102 -11.49 15.76 2.96
CA PRO A 102 -10.26 16.25 2.35
C PRO A 102 -9.36 16.94 3.38
N VAL A 103 -8.06 16.67 3.34
CA VAL A 103 -7.07 17.23 4.28
C VAL A 103 -6.38 18.47 3.73
N GLY A 104 -6.33 18.61 2.41
CA GLY A 104 -5.62 19.70 1.73
C GLY A 104 -4.13 19.40 1.54
N LYS A 105 -3.33 20.45 1.34
CA LYS A 105 -1.88 20.34 1.14
C LYS A 105 -1.18 19.93 2.44
N ILE A 106 -0.33 18.92 2.36
CA ILE A 106 0.53 18.49 3.45
C ILE A 106 1.98 18.63 2.98
N GLU A 107 2.81 19.36 3.73
CA GLU A 107 4.23 19.49 3.44
C GLU A 107 4.97 18.19 3.80
N GLY A 108 5.91 17.77 2.95
CA GLY A 108 6.71 16.56 3.14
C GLY A 108 6.58 15.56 2.00
N TYR A 109 6.95 14.31 2.27
CA TYR A 109 6.94 13.22 1.30
C TYR A 109 5.86 12.19 1.67
N ALA A 110 5.13 11.69 0.67
CA ALA A 110 3.96 10.85 0.86
C ALA A 110 4.24 9.62 1.74
N CYS A 111 5.34 8.88 1.52
CA CYS A 111 5.72 7.77 2.39
C CYS A 111 5.89 8.17 3.87
N ARG A 112 6.47 9.34 4.15
CA ARG A 112 6.65 9.84 5.52
C ARG A 112 5.31 10.25 6.12
N ILE A 113 4.50 11.00 5.37
CA ILE A 113 3.17 11.44 5.80
C ILE A 113 2.28 10.23 6.14
N VAL A 114 2.30 9.20 5.29
CA VAL A 114 1.53 7.96 5.48
C VAL A 114 1.99 7.21 6.75
N VAL A 115 3.30 7.14 7.01
CA VAL A 115 3.83 6.53 8.22
C VAL A 115 3.55 7.37 9.46
N ASP A 116 3.65 8.69 9.38
CA ASP A 116 3.35 9.61 10.49
C ASP A 116 1.88 9.46 10.92
N GLU A 117 0.98 9.37 9.95
CA GLU A 117 -0.44 9.13 10.20
C GLU A 117 -0.68 7.74 10.82
N ALA A 118 -0.01 6.69 10.32
CA ALA A 118 -0.12 5.35 10.89
C ALA A 118 0.36 5.31 12.34
N ILE A 119 1.48 5.96 12.65
CA ILE A 119 2.02 6.07 14.01
C ILE A 119 1.06 6.84 14.92
N SER A 120 0.52 7.98 14.47
CA SER A 120 -0.49 8.74 15.24
C SER A 120 -1.75 7.91 15.50
N TRP A 121 -2.21 7.11 14.53
CA TRP A 121 -3.33 6.20 14.76
C TRP A 121 -3.01 5.12 15.81
N LEU A 122 -1.81 4.53 15.75
CA LEU A 122 -1.35 3.54 16.72
C LEU A 122 -1.26 4.10 18.15
N ASP A 123 -0.90 5.38 18.30
CA ASP A 123 -0.73 6.05 19.58
C ASP A 123 -2.03 6.63 20.15
N GLU A 124 -2.86 7.24 19.31
CA GLU A 124 -3.95 8.11 19.78
C GLU A 124 -5.34 7.53 19.55
N LYS A 125 -5.49 6.56 18.63
CA LYS A 125 -6.80 6.12 18.14
C LYS A 125 -7.07 4.64 18.34
N ARG A 126 -6.05 3.78 18.27
CA ARG A 126 -6.26 2.34 18.48
C ARG A 126 -6.60 2.09 19.94
N ASN A 127 -7.42 1.07 20.18
CA ASN A 127 -7.56 0.51 21.52
C ASN A 127 -6.36 -0.43 21.77
N PRO A 128 -5.52 -0.17 22.80
CA PRO A 128 -4.33 -0.98 23.06
C PRO A 128 -4.63 -2.45 23.38
N ASP A 129 -5.81 -2.73 23.92
CA ASP A 129 -6.26 -4.07 24.34
C ASP A 129 -6.81 -4.92 23.19
N LYS A 130 -6.94 -4.36 21.99
CA LYS A 130 -7.43 -5.07 20.80
C LYS A 130 -6.30 -5.39 19.83
N PRO A 131 -6.34 -6.55 19.14
CA PRO A 131 -5.46 -6.78 18.02
C PRO A 131 -5.77 -5.77 16.92
N PHE A 132 -4.81 -5.52 16.03
CA PHE A 132 -4.98 -4.55 14.95
C PHE A 132 -4.54 -5.11 13.60
N PHE A 133 -5.16 -4.60 12.54
CA PHE A 133 -4.78 -4.80 11.16
C PHE A 133 -4.43 -3.46 10.53
N LEU A 134 -3.17 -3.32 10.15
CA LEU A 134 -2.61 -2.11 9.58
C LEU A 134 -2.24 -2.34 8.12
N ASN A 135 -3.03 -1.76 7.20
CA ASN A 135 -2.79 -1.88 5.77
C ASN A 135 -2.16 -0.61 5.20
N ILE A 136 -0.86 -0.63 4.92
CA ILE A 136 -0.15 0.52 4.36
C ILE A 136 0.23 0.26 2.91
N TRP A 137 -0.35 1.06 2.04
CA TRP A 137 -0.12 1.00 0.60
C TRP A 137 0.60 2.25 0.14
N PHE A 138 1.93 2.21 0.17
CA PHE A 138 2.77 3.31 -0.30
C PHE A 138 2.47 3.70 -1.75
N HIS A 139 2.66 4.98 -2.06
CA HIS A 139 2.55 5.54 -3.40
C HIS A 139 3.82 5.26 -4.21
N GLU A 140 4.94 5.25 -3.51
CA GLU A 140 6.28 5.07 -4.02
C GLU A 140 6.51 3.65 -4.60
N PRO A 141 7.35 3.50 -5.64
CA PRO A 141 8.02 4.54 -6.42
C PRO A 141 7.21 4.95 -7.67
N HIS A 142 5.87 4.92 -7.61
CA HIS A 142 5.03 5.22 -8.78
C HIS A 142 5.14 6.70 -9.19
N ALA A 143 5.50 6.97 -10.44
CA ALA A 143 5.62 8.34 -10.94
C ALA A 143 4.34 9.19 -10.74
N PRO A 144 4.44 10.51 -10.50
CA PRO A 144 5.67 11.31 -10.49
C PRO A 144 6.44 11.20 -9.16
N ILE A 145 7.69 10.72 -9.30
CA ILE A 145 8.60 10.40 -8.19
C ILE A 145 9.19 11.66 -7.57
N ALA A 146 9.44 11.62 -6.26
CA ALA A 146 10.19 12.64 -5.54
C ALA A 146 10.82 12.02 -4.30
N ALA A 147 11.97 12.55 -3.90
CA ALA A 147 12.68 12.20 -2.68
C ALA A 147 13.49 13.40 -2.18
N PRO A 148 13.86 13.46 -0.90
CA PRO A 148 14.77 14.49 -0.37
C PRO A 148 16.09 14.54 -1.16
N ASP A 149 16.58 15.75 -1.46
CA ASP A 149 17.83 15.96 -2.21
C ASP A 149 19.02 15.27 -1.52
N GLU A 150 19.06 15.28 -0.18
CA GLU A 150 20.07 14.61 0.65
C GLU A 150 20.10 13.07 0.50
N ILE A 151 18.98 12.48 0.06
CA ILE A 151 18.86 11.06 -0.24
C ILE A 151 19.20 10.81 -1.70
N VAL A 152 18.68 11.63 -2.62
CA VAL A 152 18.94 11.51 -4.06
C VAL A 152 20.44 11.62 -4.36
N SER A 153 21.14 12.55 -3.70
CA SER A 153 22.58 12.78 -3.90
C SER A 153 23.46 11.58 -3.55
N GLN A 154 22.97 10.62 -2.76
CA GLN A 154 23.69 9.36 -2.47
C GLN A 154 23.69 8.40 -3.68
N TYR A 155 22.76 8.60 -4.62
CA TYR A 155 22.59 7.74 -5.79
C TYR A 155 23.02 8.40 -7.10
N GLY A 156 23.23 9.71 -7.13
CA GLY A 156 23.67 10.46 -8.31
C GLY A 156 23.23 11.92 -8.27
N GLU A 157 23.23 12.55 -9.45
CA GLU A 157 22.84 13.95 -9.60
C GLU A 157 21.36 14.18 -9.27
N LEU A 158 21.03 15.34 -8.66
CA LEU A 158 19.67 15.64 -8.17
C LEU A 158 18.58 15.61 -9.24
N LYS A 159 18.94 15.77 -10.50
CA LYS A 159 18.02 15.76 -11.65
C LYS A 159 18.06 14.46 -12.45
N ASP A 160 18.92 13.50 -12.08
CA ASP A 160 18.95 12.19 -12.73
C ASP A 160 17.71 11.37 -12.33
N PRO A 161 16.83 10.99 -13.28
CA PRO A 161 15.66 10.17 -12.99
C PRO A 161 15.99 8.82 -12.34
N ALA A 162 17.17 8.23 -12.59
CA ALA A 162 17.58 6.99 -11.95
C ALA A 162 17.97 7.22 -10.48
N ALA A 163 18.71 8.30 -10.18
CA ALA A 163 19.01 8.72 -8.81
C ALA A 163 17.74 9.06 -8.02
N ILE A 164 16.81 9.81 -8.61
CA ILE A 164 15.53 10.14 -7.95
C ILE A 164 14.72 8.86 -7.67
N TYR A 165 14.68 7.91 -8.60
CA TYR A 165 13.97 6.65 -8.41
C TYR A 165 14.55 5.84 -7.24
N SER A 166 15.89 5.71 -7.19
CA SER A 166 16.58 5.03 -6.08
C SER A 166 16.34 5.76 -4.76
N GLY A 167 16.44 7.09 -4.75
CA GLY A 167 16.20 7.90 -3.56
C GLY A 167 14.75 7.86 -3.07
N THR A 168 13.77 7.70 -3.98
CA THR A 168 12.37 7.46 -3.60
C THR A 168 12.22 6.13 -2.88
N ILE A 169 12.87 5.06 -3.34
CA ILE A 169 12.86 3.76 -2.65
C ILE A 169 13.54 3.85 -1.28
N ASP A 170 14.71 4.47 -1.18
CA ASP A 170 15.42 4.67 0.10
C ASP A 170 14.56 5.48 1.09
N ASN A 171 13.94 6.58 0.64
CA ASN A 171 13.08 7.36 1.52
C ASN A 171 11.84 6.57 1.99
N THR A 172 11.31 5.64 1.18
CA THR A 172 10.27 4.70 1.62
C THR A 172 10.81 3.71 2.64
N ASP A 173 11.99 3.13 2.42
CA ASP A 173 12.64 2.19 3.35
C ASP A 173 12.88 2.85 4.72
N ARG A 174 13.39 4.08 4.75
CA ARG A 174 13.55 4.87 5.99
C ARG A 174 12.21 5.13 6.69
N ALA A 175 11.13 5.34 5.94
CA ALA A 175 9.80 5.50 6.51
C ALA A 175 9.29 4.16 7.11
N ILE A 176 9.50 3.04 6.42
CA ILE A 176 9.20 1.69 6.94
C ILE A 176 9.99 1.43 8.22
N ALA A 177 11.29 1.74 8.27
CA ALA A 177 12.11 1.57 9.47
C ALA A 177 11.55 2.34 10.69
N ARG A 178 11.02 3.55 10.49
CA ARG A 178 10.34 4.32 11.55
C ARG A 178 9.07 3.61 12.05
N LEU A 179 8.28 3.06 11.14
CA LEU A 179 7.08 2.29 11.50
C LEU A 179 7.45 1.01 12.26
N LEU A 180 8.45 0.26 11.78
CA LEU A 180 8.90 -0.97 12.44
C LEU A 180 9.38 -0.70 13.86
N LYS A 181 10.18 0.37 14.04
CA LYS A 181 10.58 0.82 15.38
C LYS A 181 9.38 1.13 16.27
N LYS A 182 8.37 1.81 15.74
CA LYS A 182 7.14 2.07 16.51
C LYS A 182 6.41 0.78 16.90
N LEU A 183 6.34 -0.18 16.00
CA LEU A 183 5.67 -1.46 16.24
C LEU A 183 6.40 -2.28 17.32
N GLU A 184 7.73 -2.26 17.33
CA GLU A 184 8.57 -2.84 18.39
C GLU A 184 8.34 -2.20 19.77
N GLU A 185 7.93 -0.93 19.82
CA GLU A 185 7.63 -0.22 21.07
C GLU A 185 6.26 -0.60 21.67
N ILE A 186 5.30 -1.05 20.85
CA ILE A 186 3.90 -1.23 21.28
C ILE A 186 3.46 -2.69 21.42
N ASP A 187 4.15 -3.64 20.80
CA ASP A 187 3.90 -5.08 20.96
C ASP A 187 5.18 -5.89 20.65
N SER A 188 5.22 -7.15 21.11
CA SER A 188 6.28 -8.08 20.78
C SER A 188 6.24 -8.44 19.29
N PRO A 189 7.38 -8.40 18.57
CA PRO A 189 7.47 -8.89 17.19
C PRO A 189 7.02 -10.35 17.03
N GLU A 190 7.11 -11.15 18.09
CA GLU A 190 6.65 -12.55 18.13
C GLU A 190 5.12 -12.68 17.95
N ASN A 191 4.35 -11.61 18.20
CA ASN A 191 2.89 -11.58 18.10
C ASN A 191 2.37 -10.84 16.85
N THR A 192 3.26 -10.38 15.97
CA THR A 192 2.88 -9.59 14.79
C THR A 192 3.38 -10.25 13.51
N LEU A 193 2.47 -10.51 12.58
CA LEU A 193 2.80 -10.87 11.21
C LEU A 193 2.98 -9.60 10.36
N PHE A 194 4.17 -9.44 9.80
CA PHE A 194 4.49 -8.41 8.82
C PHE A 194 4.51 -9.03 7.43
N VAL A 195 3.78 -8.41 6.50
CA VAL A 195 3.77 -8.79 5.08
C VAL A 195 4.24 -7.60 4.26
N TYR A 196 5.32 -7.78 3.52
CA TYR A 196 5.83 -6.79 2.56
C TYR A 196 5.79 -7.36 1.15
N SER A 197 5.19 -6.63 0.22
CA SER A 197 5.11 -7.01 -1.18
C SER A 197 4.91 -5.80 -2.09
N SER A 198 5.01 -6.01 -3.40
CA SER A 198 4.65 -5.01 -4.41
C SER A 198 3.34 -5.38 -5.11
N ASP A 199 2.57 -4.37 -5.56
CA ASP A 199 1.30 -4.63 -6.26
C ASP A 199 1.47 -5.17 -7.68
N ASN A 200 2.64 -4.97 -8.29
CA ASN A 200 3.03 -5.47 -9.61
C ASN A 200 4.52 -5.18 -9.82
N GLY A 201 5.12 -5.81 -10.84
CA GLY A 201 6.49 -5.50 -11.25
C GLY A 201 6.68 -4.02 -11.65
N SER A 202 7.95 -3.57 -11.66
CA SER A 202 8.30 -2.16 -11.89
C SER A 202 7.90 -1.69 -13.30
N TYR A 203 7.59 -0.40 -13.46
CA TYR A 203 7.41 0.23 -14.78
C TYR A 203 8.74 0.48 -15.51
N ARG A 204 9.86 0.38 -14.78
CA ARG A 204 11.23 0.46 -15.29
C ARG A 204 11.75 -0.94 -15.60
N ALA A 205 12.07 -1.20 -16.86
CA ALA A 205 12.55 -2.52 -17.30
C ALA A 205 13.91 -2.88 -16.68
N ASP A 206 14.75 -1.88 -16.39
CA ASP A 206 16.02 -2.03 -15.70
C ASP A 206 15.87 -2.33 -14.19
N ARG A 207 14.63 -2.34 -13.67
CA ARG A 207 14.31 -2.51 -12.24
C ARG A 207 13.40 -3.71 -11.96
N VAL A 208 13.36 -4.69 -12.87
CA VAL A 208 12.64 -5.96 -12.68
C VAL A 208 13.60 -7.15 -12.48
N GLY A 209 14.89 -6.88 -12.25
CA GLY A 209 15.93 -7.92 -12.21
C GLY A 209 16.16 -8.56 -13.58
N ALA A 210 16.55 -9.83 -13.62
CA ALA A 210 16.76 -10.59 -14.86
C ALA A 210 15.45 -11.14 -15.46
N LEU A 211 14.28 -10.62 -15.04
CA LEU A 211 12.97 -11.13 -15.44
C LEU A 211 12.50 -10.51 -16.76
N ARG A 212 11.76 -11.28 -17.55
CA ARG A 212 11.18 -10.82 -18.82
C ARG A 212 9.98 -9.91 -18.55
N GLY A 213 9.88 -8.80 -19.29
CA GLY A 213 8.73 -7.89 -19.22
C GLY A 213 8.80 -6.91 -18.05
N LYS A 214 7.71 -6.17 -17.84
CA LYS A 214 7.59 -5.11 -16.82
C LYS A 214 6.13 -4.86 -16.45
N LYS A 215 5.84 -3.85 -15.63
CA LYS A 215 4.48 -3.43 -15.28
C LYS A 215 3.52 -3.49 -16.47
N GLY A 216 2.40 -4.20 -16.31
CA GLY A 216 1.37 -4.34 -17.33
C GLY A 216 1.57 -5.52 -18.28
N SER A 217 2.71 -6.21 -18.23
CA SER A 217 2.91 -7.45 -18.97
C SER A 217 2.49 -8.68 -18.15
N ASN A 218 2.11 -9.76 -18.85
CA ASN A 218 1.88 -11.08 -18.27
C ASN A 218 3.16 -11.93 -18.15
N PHE A 219 4.34 -11.32 -18.33
CA PHE A 219 5.61 -11.98 -18.10
C PHE A 219 6.06 -11.77 -16.64
N GLU A 220 7.02 -12.58 -16.19
CA GLU A 220 7.54 -12.57 -14.81
C GLU A 220 7.89 -11.17 -14.29
N GLY A 221 8.53 -10.32 -15.09
CA GLY A 221 8.90 -8.96 -14.67
C GLY A 221 7.69 -8.02 -14.45
N GLY A 222 6.48 -8.42 -14.86
CA GLY A 222 5.23 -7.73 -14.56
C GLY A 222 4.45 -8.32 -13.39
N LEU A 223 4.60 -9.62 -13.11
CA LEU A 223 3.77 -10.38 -12.16
C LEU A 223 4.53 -10.81 -10.90
N ARG A 224 5.78 -11.23 -11.03
CA ARG A 224 6.62 -11.71 -9.93
C ARG A 224 7.23 -10.53 -9.18
N VAL A 225 6.91 -10.45 -7.90
CA VAL A 225 7.26 -9.32 -7.03
C VAL A 225 8.04 -9.83 -5.81
N PRO A 226 8.80 -8.96 -5.11
CA PRO A 226 9.30 -9.28 -3.79
C PRO A 226 8.14 -9.64 -2.86
N GLY A 227 8.31 -10.65 -2.03
CA GLY A 227 7.36 -11.06 -1.00
C GLY A 227 8.12 -11.48 0.25
N ILE A 228 7.85 -10.80 1.37
CA ILE A 228 8.46 -11.08 2.67
C ILE A 228 7.34 -11.27 3.68
N PHE A 229 7.37 -12.41 4.36
CA PHE A 229 6.55 -12.69 5.54
C PHE A 229 7.50 -12.78 6.72
N TYR A 230 7.28 -11.93 7.72
CA TYR A 230 8.09 -11.88 8.93
C TYR A 230 7.17 -12.00 10.13
N TRP A 231 7.30 -13.11 10.85
CA TRP A 231 6.59 -13.36 12.10
C TRP A 231 7.45 -14.29 12.96
N PRO A 232 8.42 -13.76 13.73
CA PRO A 232 9.37 -14.55 14.50
C PRO A 232 8.78 -15.70 15.32
N GLY A 233 7.57 -15.50 15.87
CA GLY A 233 6.91 -16.49 16.73
C GLY A 233 6.38 -17.71 15.99
N THR A 234 6.36 -17.65 14.65
CA THR A 234 5.76 -18.68 13.79
C THR A 234 6.68 -19.08 12.63
N ILE A 235 7.33 -18.12 11.97
CA ILE A 235 8.12 -18.30 10.74
C ILE A 235 9.61 -18.37 11.09
N LYS A 236 10.26 -19.47 10.69
CA LYS A 236 11.71 -19.67 10.88
C LYS A 236 12.52 -18.61 10.15
N LYS A 237 13.42 -17.95 10.88
CA LYS A 237 14.37 -16.97 10.31
C LYS A 237 15.19 -17.55 9.16
N GLY A 238 15.33 -16.77 8.08
CA GLY A 238 16.20 -17.09 6.94
C GLY A 238 15.65 -18.17 6.01
N HIS A 239 14.39 -18.58 6.19
CA HIS A 239 13.72 -19.48 5.26
C HIS A 239 13.44 -18.77 3.92
N VAL A 240 13.63 -19.48 2.81
CA VAL A 240 13.27 -19.05 1.46
C VAL A 240 12.23 -20.04 0.94
N GLU A 241 11.05 -19.52 0.63
CA GLU A 241 9.98 -20.30 0.01
C GLU A 241 10.16 -20.31 -1.51
N HIS A 242 10.10 -21.50 -2.10
CA HIS A 242 10.22 -21.73 -3.54
C HIS A 242 8.88 -22.11 -4.18
N GLU A 243 7.89 -22.52 -3.38
CA GLU A 243 6.54 -22.77 -3.86
C GLU A 243 5.88 -21.48 -4.35
N PRO A 244 5.20 -21.50 -5.52
CA PRO A 244 4.48 -20.34 -6.01
C PRO A 244 3.36 -19.94 -5.05
N ALA A 245 3.40 -18.68 -4.61
CA ALA A 245 2.35 -18.03 -3.84
C ALA A 245 1.99 -16.68 -4.46
N GLY A 246 0.79 -16.19 -4.19
CA GLY A 246 0.30 -14.91 -4.67
C GLY A 246 -0.44 -14.12 -3.60
N LEU A 247 -0.72 -12.84 -3.89
CA LEU A 247 -1.54 -12.00 -3.01
C LEU A 247 -2.94 -12.55 -2.77
N VAL A 248 -3.41 -13.43 -3.65
CA VAL A 248 -4.70 -14.13 -3.52
C VAL A 248 -4.73 -15.07 -2.30
N ASP A 249 -3.58 -15.58 -1.87
CA ASP A 249 -3.50 -16.56 -0.79
C ASP A 249 -3.59 -15.92 0.61
N LEU A 250 -3.54 -14.58 0.71
CA LEU A 250 -3.60 -13.86 1.99
C LEU A 250 -4.98 -13.93 2.68
N LEU A 251 -6.04 -14.21 1.93
CA LEU A 251 -7.42 -14.37 2.46
C LEU A 251 -8.00 -15.77 2.18
N ALA A 252 -7.16 -16.73 1.80
CA ALA A 252 -7.61 -18.08 1.39
C ALA A 252 -8.30 -18.87 2.51
#